data_AF-A0A0F9NJE5-F1
#
_entry.id   AF-A0A0F9NJE5-F1
#
_cell.length_a   1.000
_cell.length_b   1.000
_cell.length_c   1.000
_cell.angle_alpha   90.00
_cell.angle_beta   90.00
_cell.angle_gamma   90.00
#
_symmetry.space_group_name_H-M   'P 1'
#
loop_
_entity.id
_entity.type
_entity.pdbx_description
1 polymer ?
#
loop_
_entity_poly.entity_id
_entity_poly.type
_entity_poly.pdbx_seq_one_letter_code
_entity_poly.pdbx_strand_id
1 'polypeptide(L)'
;MALALATLADELLALEPVGDEPGAIDNLSSAWENYFADASVLGIPTTVGSLAAATTAMKGALVGLSVAGAGAAKLQAGIVAFWGVVAVSAATIWLTVPPPLSATPPPGLAGIAAALTPVFASNAAGSLSLADSANAVAAVLHPLQLGGIALIPPPPAGLGPQPIL
;
A
#
# COMPACT_ATOMS: atom_id res chain seq x y z
N MET A 1 1.78 2.27 14.85
CA MET A 1 3.15 1.87 14.50
C MET A 1 3.50 2.61 13.22
N ALA A 2 4.71 3.14 13.06
CA ALA A 2 5.08 3.84 11.82
C ALA A 2 5.34 2.80 10.72
N LEU A 3 5.09 3.17 9.46
CA LEU A 3 5.60 2.49 8.27
C LEU A 3 7.07 2.09 8.51
N ALA A 4 7.37 0.80 8.56
CA ALA A 4 8.73 0.30 8.72
C ALA A 4 9.18 -0.42 7.44
N LEU A 5 10.39 -0.09 6.98
CA LEU A 5 11.05 -0.75 5.86
C LEU A 5 11.13 -2.26 6.06
N ALA A 6 11.42 -2.69 7.30
CA ALA A 6 11.53 -4.10 7.66
C ALA A 6 10.23 -4.88 7.40
N THR A 7 9.06 -4.29 7.70
CA THR A 7 7.76 -4.92 7.43
C THR A 7 7.56 -5.17 5.94
N LEU A 8 7.91 -4.22 5.07
CA LEU A 8 7.80 -4.44 3.62
C LEU A 8 8.77 -5.51 3.13
N ALA A 9 10.00 -5.52 3.65
CA ALA A 9 10.98 -6.54 3.29
C ALA A 9 10.55 -7.95 3.76
N ASP A 10 10.02 -8.06 4.97
CA ASP A 10 9.52 -9.32 5.55
C ASP A 10 8.31 -9.85 4.79
N GLU A 11 7.34 -9.00 4.44
CA GLU A 11 6.19 -9.38 3.64
C GLU A 11 6.60 -9.79 2.21
N LEU A 12 7.57 -9.10 1.59
CA LEU A 12 8.12 -9.50 0.28
C LEU A 12 8.91 -10.80 0.35
N LEU A 13 9.62 -11.05 1.46
CA LEU A 13 10.33 -12.29 1.74
C LEU A 13 9.39 -13.48 1.94
N ALA A 14 8.22 -13.23 2.53
CA ALA A 14 7.19 -14.22 2.78
C ALA A 14 6.41 -14.60 1.52
N LEU A 15 6.63 -13.92 0.38
CA LEU A 15 6.03 -14.28 -0.90
C LEU A 15 6.55 -15.64 -1.35
N GLU A 16 5.72 -16.67 -1.22
CA GLU A 16 6.01 -17.98 -1.80
C GLU A 16 5.99 -17.86 -3.33
N PRO A 17 7.08 -18.27 -4.03
CA PRO A 17 7.09 -18.31 -5.47
C PRO A 17 6.04 -19.31 -5.97
N VAL A 18 5.11 -18.83 -6.80
CA VAL A 18 4.09 -19.67 -7.41
C VAL A 18 4.28 -19.75 -8.92
N GLY A 19 3.82 -20.85 -9.52
CA GLY A 19 4.04 -21.16 -10.93
C GLY A 19 3.11 -20.41 -11.90
N ASP A 20 2.17 -19.62 -11.38
CA ASP A 20 1.17 -18.90 -12.17
C ASP A 20 1.02 -17.43 -11.74
N GLU A 21 0.64 -16.59 -12.70
CA GLU A 21 0.46 -15.15 -12.48
C GLU A 21 -0.67 -14.82 -11.49
N PRO A 22 -1.86 -15.45 -11.55
CA PRO A 22 -2.92 -15.19 -10.58
C PRO A 22 -2.49 -15.38 -9.12
N GLY A 23 -1.82 -16.50 -8.80
CA GLY A 23 -1.31 -16.74 -7.46
C GLY A 23 -0.26 -15.70 -7.04
N ALA A 24 0.61 -15.28 -7.97
CA ALA A 24 1.64 -14.28 -7.67
C ALA A 24 1.02 -12.91 -7.36
N ILE A 25 -0.02 -12.54 -8.10
CA ILE A 25 -0.81 -11.33 -7.88
C ILE A 25 -1.53 -11.39 -6.53
N ASP A 26 -2.09 -12.54 -6.17
CA ASP A 26 -2.76 -12.75 -4.89
C ASP A 26 -1.80 -12.63 -3.72
N ASN A 27 -0.64 -13.29 -3.79
CA ASN A 27 0.39 -13.21 -2.76
C ASN A 27 0.89 -11.76 -2.60
N LEU A 28 1.24 -11.10 -3.71
CA LEU A 28 1.74 -9.72 -3.71
C LEU A 28 0.73 -8.72 -3.15
N SER A 29 -0.54 -8.84 -3.54
CA SER A 29 -1.58 -7.91 -3.08
C SER A 29 -1.91 -8.12 -1.60
N SER A 30 -1.81 -9.36 -1.11
CA SER A 30 -1.99 -9.68 0.31
C SER A 30 -0.84 -9.13 1.16
N ALA A 31 0.41 -9.33 0.73
CA ALA A 31 1.60 -8.74 1.35
C ALA A 31 1.51 -7.21 1.40
N TRP A 32 1.01 -6.59 0.32
CA TRP A 32 0.76 -5.15 0.28
C TRP A 32 -0.31 -4.69 1.27
N GLU A 33 -1.42 -5.42 1.34
CA GLU A 33 -2.51 -5.11 2.28
C GLU A 33 -2.03 -5.18 3.73
N ASN A 34 -1.28 -6.23 4.10
CA ASN A 34 -0.66 -6.38 5.43
C ASN A 34 0.28 -5.21 5.73
N TYR A 35 1.21 -4.93 4.82
CA TYR A 35 2.11 -3.79 4.94
C TYR A 35 1.36 -2.47 5.14
N PHE A 36 0.28 -2.23 4.39
CA PHE A 36 -0.54 -1.02 4.53
C PHE A 36 -1.34 -0.98 5.85
N ALA A 37 -1.87 -2.11 6.31
CA ALA A 37 -2.62 -2.20 7.56
C ALA A 37 -1.70 -1.91 8.77
N ASP A 38 -0.49 -2.46 8.76
CA ASP A 38 0.53 -2.24 9.80
C ASP A 38 1.10 -0.82 9.79
N ALA A 39 1.14 -0.22 8.61
CA ALA A 39 1.56 1.14 8.31
C ALA A 39 0.60 2.24 8.76
N SER A 40 -0.59 1.87 9.22
CA SER A 40 -1.74 2.77 9.29
C SER A 40 -1.52 4.02 10.16
N VAL A 41 -2.10 5.13 9.68
CA VAL A 41 -1.93 6.53 10.10
C VAL A 41 -1.78 6.68 11.61
N LEU A 42 -0.62 7.15 12.10
CA LEU A 42 -0.40 7.43 13.53
C LEU A 42 -0.64 6.20 14.46
N GLY A 43 -0.63 4.98 13.91
CA GLY A 43 -1.00 3.76 14.62
C GLY A 43 -2.50 3.53 14.79
N ILE A 44 -3.34 4.25 14.04
CA ILE A 44 -4.78 4.01 13.98
C ILE A 44 -5.03 2.80 13.08
N PRO A 45 -5.49 1.67 13.64
CA PRO A 45 -5.68 0.45 12.87
C PRO A 45 -6.76 0.65 11.79
N THR A 46 -6.61 -0.11 10.70
CA THR A 46 -7.66 -0.25 9.70
C THR A 46 -8.77 -1.16 10.19
N THR A 47 -10.01 -0.90 9.79
CA THR A 47 -11.13 -1.83 10.01
C THR A 47 -10.90 -3.12 9.22
N VAL A 48 -11.13 -4.28 9.84
CA VAL A 48 -10.97 -5.59 9.17
C VAL A 48 -11.83 -5.64 7.91
N GLY A 49 -11.23 -6.05 6.79
CA GLY A 49 -11.89 -6.18 5.48
C GLY A 49 -12.16 -4.85 4.75
N SER A 50 -11.85 -3.70 5.35
CA SER A 50 -12.07 -2.39 4.70
C SER A 50 -11.19 -2.15 3.47
N LEU A 51 -10.10 -2.89 3.32
CA LEU A 51 -9.18 -2.79 2.19
C LEU A 51 -9.55 -3.69 1.02
N ALA A 52 -10.55 -4.58 1.15
CA ALA A 52 -10.89 -5.59 0.13
C ALA A 52 -11.13 -5.00 -1.27
N ALA A 53 -11.79 -3.83 -1.35
CA ALA A 53 -12.02 -3.13 -2.62
C ALA A 53 -10.71 -2.55 -3.21
N ALA A 54 -9.83 -2.02 -2.37
CA ALA A 54 -8.53 -1.48 -2.80
C ALA A 54 -7.60 -2.61 -3.26
N THR A 55 -7.58 -3.73 -2.54
CA THR A 55 -6.86 -4.95 -2.91
C THR A 55 -7.39 -5.51 -4.23
N THR A 56 -8.71 -5.53 -4.45
CA THR A 56 -9.31 -5.95 -5.73
C THR A 56 -8.87 -5.05 -6.89
N ALA A 57 -8.85 -3.72 -6.69
CA ALA A 57 -8.38 -2.78 -7.69
C ALA A 57 -6.90 -2.97 -8.03
N MET A 58 -6.06 -3.21 -7.01
CA MET A 58 -4.65 -3.55 -7.18
C MET A 58 -4.47 -4.81 -8.02
N LYS A 59 -5.15 -5.91 -7.68
CA LYS A 59 -5.09 -7.17 -8.43
C LYS A 59 -5.44 -6.98 -9.91
N GLY A 60 -6.50 -6.23 -10.20
CA GLY A 60 -6.91 -5.92 -11.57
C GLY A 60 -5.85 -5.16 -12.36
N ALA A 61 -5.14 -4.23 -11.73
CA ALA A 61 -4.08 -3.45 -12.37
C ALA A 61 -2.75 -4.23 -12.52
N LEU A 62 -2.55 -5.28 -11.71
CA LEU A 62 -1.37 -6.15 -11.77
C LEU A 62 -1.43 -7.19 -12.90
N VAL A 63 -2.59 -7.45 -13.52
CA VAL A 63 -2.71 -8.41 -14.64
C VAL A 63 -1.67 -8.12 -15.73
N GLY A 64 -0.91 -9.14 -16.14
CA GLY A 64 0.24 -8.99 -17.05
C GLY A 64 1.55 -8.61 -16.36
N LEU A 65 1.66 -8.77 -15.04
CA LEU A 65 2.91 -8.64 -14.26
C LEU A 65 4.01 -9.59 -14.77
N SER A 66 3.62 -10.78 -15.25
CA SER A 66 4.51 -11.81 -15.80
C SER A 66 5.08 -11.47 -17.19
N VAL A 67 4.55 -10.44 -17.86
CA VAL A 67 5.07 -10.00 -19.16
C VAL A 67 6.48 -9.44 -18.96
N ALA A 68 7.42 -9.90 -19.79
CA ALA A 68 8.82 -9.49 -19.72
C ALA A 68 8.96 -7.95 -19.75
N GLY A 69 9.64 -7.39 -18.73
CA GLY A 69 9.84 -5.94 -18.58
C GLY A 69 8.64 -5.16 -18.03
N ALA A 70 7.47 -5.78 -17.83
CA ALA A 70 6.28 -5.09 -17.33
C ALA A 70 6.26 -4.93 -15.80
N GLY A 71 7.08 -5.69 -15.06
CA GLY A 71 7.06 -5.78 -13.59
C GLY A 71 6.95 -4.43 -12.87
N ALA A 72 7.87 -3.50 -13.17
CA ALA A 72 7.92 -2.20 -12.48
C ALA A 72 6.70 -1.32 -12.81
N ALA A 73 6.27 -1.30 -14.09
CA ALA A 73 5.11 -0.54 -14.53
C ALA A 73 3.80 -1.10 -13.93
N LYS A 74 3.68 -2.43 -13.85
CA LYS A 74 2.52 -3.12 -13.27
C LYS A 74 2.44 -2.92 -11.76
N LEU A 75 3.57 -2.98 -11.05
CA LEU A 75 3.63 -2.65 -9.62
C LEU A 75 3.18 -1.22 -9.34
N GLN A 76 3.68 -0.25 -10.13
CA GLN A 76 3.21 1.14 -10.03
C GLN A 76 1.70 1.22 -10.28
N ALA A 77 1.19 0.60 -11.35
CA ALA A 77 -0.23 0.62 -11.67
C ALA A 77 -1.08 0.01 -10.55
N GLY A 78 -0.66 -1.12 -9.98
CA GLY A 78 -1.30 -1.79 -8.85
C GLY A 78 -1.41 -0.90 -7.62
N ILE A 79 -0.29 -0.31 -7.21
CA ILE A 79 -0.25 0.56 -6.02
C ILE A 79 -1.05 1.86 -6.24
N VAL A 80 -1.01 2.43 -7.43
CA VAL A 80 -1.82 3.61 -7.78
C VAL A 80 -3.31 3.26 -7.75
N ALA A 81 -3.70 2.09 -8.27
CA ALA A 81 -5.10 1.63 -8.23
C ALA A 81 -5.58 1.39 -6.79
N PHE A 82 -4.74 0.77 -5.95
CA PHE A 82 -4.99 0.62 -4.52
C PHE A 82 -5.28 1.96 -3.85
N TRP A 83 -4.36 2.92 -4.01
CA TRP A 83 -4.50 4.25 -3.42
C TRP A 83 -5.69 5.04 -3.97
N GLY A 84 -6.05 4.84 -5.23
CA GLY A 84 -7.25 5.43 -5.83
C GLY A 84 -8.53 5.05 -5.07
N VAL A 85 -8.63 3.79 -4.61
CA VAL A 85 -9.76 3.33 -3.79
C VAL A 85 -9.65 3.83 -2.35
N VAL A 86 -8.45 3.82 -1.77
CA VAL A 86 -8.20 4.34 -0.41
C VAL A 86 -8.61 5.82 -0.29
N ALA A 87 -8.28 6.63 -1.30
CA ALA A 87 -8.56 8.05 -1.33
C ALA A 87 -10.05 8.39 -1.13
N VAL A 88 -10.93 7.55 -1.69
CA VAL A 88 -12.39 7.73 -1.65
C VAL A 88 -13.08 6.92 -0.55
N SER A 89 -12.40 5.94 0.03
CA SER A 89 -12.94 5.03 1.08
C SER A 89 -12.39 5.34 2.47
N ALA A 90 -11.73 6.48 2.65
CA ALA A 90 -11.04 6.85 3.89
C ALA A 90 -11.93 6.74 5.14
N ALA A 91 -13.20 7.13 5.03
CA ALA A 91 -14.19 7.10 6.12
C ALA A 91 -14.49 5.70 6.66
N THR A 92 -14.29 4.64 5.86
CA THR A 92 -14.54 3.26 6.26
C THR A 92 -13.26 2.49 6.61
N ILE A 93 -12.10 3.00 6.19
CA ILE A 93 -10.81 2.36 6.41
C ILE A 93 -10.32 2.60 7.83
N TRP A 94 -10.28 3.85 8.29
CA TRP A 94 -9.70 4.18 9.60
C TRP A 94 -10.75 4.46 10.68
N LEU A 95 -10.55 3.86 11.85
CA LEU A 95 -11.42 4.04 13.01
C LEU A 95 -11.02 5.28 13.83
N THR A 96 -11.32 6.48 13.33
CA THR A 96 -11.18 7.74 14.09
C THR A 96 -12.53 8.36 14.42
N VAL A 97 -12.56 9.21 15.45
CA VAL A 97 -13.72 10.04 15.79
C VAL A 97 -13.29 11.50 15.80
N PRO A 98 -13.74 12.33 14.83
CA PRO A 98 -14.57 11.97 13.68
C PRO A 98 -13.81 11.13 12.63
N PRO A 99 -14.50 10.35 11.78
CA PRO A 99 -13.85 9.57 10.72
C PRO A 99 -13.21 10.49 9.67
N PRO A 100 -12.16 10.05 8.96
CA PRO A 100 -11.54 10.86 7.93
C PRO A 100 -12.50 11.04 6.75
N LEU A 101 -12.57 12.23 6.17
CA LEU A 101 -13.41 12.51 5.01
C LEU A 101 -12.80 11.99 3.71
N SER A 102 -11.47 12.05 3.61
CA SER A 102 -10.72 11.66 2.42
C SER A 102 -9.29 11.30 2.78
N ALA A 103 -8.62 10.63 1.84
CA ALA A 103 -7.18 10.48 1.87
C ALA A 103 -6.54 11.00 0.58
N THR A 104 -5.38 11.62 0.71
CA THR A 104 -4.52 12.03 -0.40
C THR A 104 -3.42 10.99 -0.55
N PRO A 105 -3.25 10.38 -1.74
CA PRO A 105 -2.15 9.45 -1.99
C PRO A 105 -0.77 10.10 -1.81
N PRO A 106 0.27 9.30 -1.50
CA PRO A 106 1.65 9.76 -1.50
C PRO A 106 2.06 10.43 -2.82
N PRO A 107 2.84 11.51 -2.80
CA PRO A 107 3.28 12.17 -4.04
C PRO A 107 4.29 11.32 -4.84
N GLY A 108 4.96 10.37 -4.19
CA GLY A 108 5.98 9.51 -4.78
C GLY A 108 5.44 8.39 -5.69
N LEU A 109 4.12 8.14 -5.72
CA LEU A 109 3.55 6.98 -6.41
C LEU A 109 3.86 6.95 -7.92
N ALA A 110 3.91 8.12 -8.56
CA ALA A 110 4.19 8.22 -10.00
C ALA A 110 5.64 7.84 -10.36
N GLY A 111 6.55 7.80 -9.38
CA GLY A 111 7.96 7.47 -9.57
C GLY A 111 8.32 6.01 -9.31
N ILE A 112 7.36 5.17 -8.88
CA ILE A 112 7.61 3.78 -8.48
C ILE A 112 8.29 2.98 -9.58
N ALA A 113 7.77 3.01 -10.80
CA ALA A 113 8.30 2.22 -11.91
C ALA A 113 9.74 2.65 -12.23
N ALA A 114 9.98 3.95 -12.33
CA ALA A 114 11.31 4.51 -12.60
C ALA A 114 12.33 4.10 -11.53
N ALA A 115 11.91 4.03 -10.27
CA ALA A 115 12.76 3.64 -9.16
C ALA A 115 13.02 2.12 -9.09
N LEU A 116 12.01 1.30 -9.40
CA LEU A 116 12.11 -0.17 -9.37
C LEU A 116 12.85 -0.76 -10.57
N THR A 117 12.78 -0.14 -11.76
CA THR A 117 13.45 -0.63 -12.97
C THR A 117 14.95 -0.93 -12.77
N PRO A 118 15.79 -0.01 -12.23
CA PRO A 118 17.20 -0.31 -12.00
C PRO A 118 17.42 -1.38 -10.92
N VAL A 119 16.55 -1.48 -9.91
CA VAL A 119 16.62 -2.52 -8.88
C VAL A 119 16.38 -3.90 -9.48
N PHE A 120 15.34 -4.06 -10.29
CA PHE A 120 15.05 -5.33 -10.96
C PHE A 120 16.16 -5.75 -11.91
N ALA A 121 16.73 -4.80 -12.66
CA ALA A 121 17.89 -5.08 -13.51
C ALA A 121 19.10 -5.54 -12.68
N SER A 122 19.38 -4.88 -11.55
CA SER A 122 20.46 -5.24 -10.64
C SER A 122 20.26 -6.60 -10.00
N ASN A 123 19.05 -6.92 -9.53
CA ASN A 123 18.73 -8.22 -8.92
C ASN A 123 18.90 -9.36 -9.93
N ALA A 124 18.41 -9.16 -11.16
CA ALA A 124 18.53 -10.13 -12.24
C ALA A 124 19.99 -10.34 -12.69
N ALA A 125 20.78 -9.28 -12.80
CA ALA A 125 22.19 -9.37 -13.20
C ALA A 125 23.08 -9.92 -12.08
N GLY A 126 22.79 -9.55 -10.82
CA GLY A 126 23.58 -9.92 -9.65
C GLY A 126 23.31 -11.32 -9.10
N SER A 127 22.27 -12.01 -9.58
CA SER A 127 21.82 -13.30 -9.03
C SER A 127 21.67 -13.26 -7.50
N LEU A 128 21.12 -12.15 -7.00
CA LEU A 128 20.97 -11.90 -5.57
C LEU A 128 20.08 -12.96 -4.92
N SER A 129 20.29 -13.20 -3.62
CA SER A 129 19.37 -14.03 -2.85
C SER A 129 17.96 -13.42 -2.84
N LEU A 130 16.94 -14.23 -2.53
CA LEU A 130 15.58 -13.72 -2.35
C LEU A 130 15.53 -12.61 -1.29
N ALA A 131 16.26 -12.79 -0.18
CA ALA A 131 16.35 -11.82 0.90
C ALA A 131 16.97 -10.49 0.46
N ASP A 132 18.08 -10.53 -0.25
CA ASP A 132 18.73 -9.31 -0.74
C ASP A 132 17.87 -8.60 -1.79
N SER A 133 17.21 -9.39 -2.65
CA SER A 133 16.30 -8.86 -3.67
C SER A 133 15.08 -8.17 -3.04
N ALA A 134 14.45 -8.81 -2.05
CA ALA A 134 13.31 -8.25 -1.32
C ALA A 134 13.69 -6.98 -0.55
N ASN A 135 14.84 -6.99 0.13
CA ASN A 135 15.37 -5.81 0.82
C ASN A 135 15.62 -4.64 -0.14
N ALA A 136 16.23 -4.91 -1.31
CA ALA A 136 16.50 -3.87 -2.29
C ALA A 136 15.21 -3.24 -2.86
N VAL A 137 14.19 -4.07 -3.12
CA VAL A 137 12.88 -3.61 -3.58
C VAL A 137 12.18 -2.79 -2.49
N ALA A 138 12.16 -3.31 -1.25
CA ALA A 138 11.56 -2.62 -0.12
C ALA A 138 12.22 -1.25 0.12
N ALA A 139 13.55 -1.18 0.04
CA ALA A 139 14.32 0.04 0.30
C ALA A 139 13.97 1.17 -0.68
N VAL A 140 13.60 0.82 -1.91
CA VAL A 140 13.18 1.79 -2.92
C VAL A 140 11.69 2.08 -2.85
N LEU A 141 10.87 1.06 -2.60
CA LEU A 141 9.41 1.22 -2.64
C LEU A 141 8.88 1.96 -1.40
N HIS A 142 9.45 1.68 -0.22
CA HIS A 142 8.97 2.22 1.04
C HIS A 142 8.95 3.76 1.11
N PRO A 143 10.04 4.49 0.77
CA PRO A 143 10.03 5.96 0.81
C PRO A 143 8.98 6.59 -0.11
N LEU A 144 8.62 5.92 -1.21
CA LEU A 144 7.63 6.39 -2.18
C LEU A 144 6.19 6.27 -1.66
N GLN A 145 5.97 5.53 -0.57
CA GLN A 145 4.69 5.38 0.11
C GLN A 145 4.48 6.37 1.25
N LEU A 146 5.50 7.19 1.56
CA LEU A 146 5.44 8.16 2.63
C LEU A 146 4.73 9.44 2.19
N GLY A 147 4.09 10.11 3.14
CA GLY A 147 3.46 11.42 2.90
C GLY A 147 2.02 11.39 2.38
N GLY A 148 1.34 10.23 2.42
CA GLY A 148 -0.11 10.18 2.30
C GLY A 148 -0.79 10.90 3.49
N ILE A 149 -1.91 11.59 3.23
CA ILE A 149 -2.58 12.43 4.24
C ILE A 149 -4.05 12.03 4.34
N ALA A 150 -4.53 11.71 5.54
CA ALA A 150 -5.96 11.56 5.82
C ALA A 150 -6.52 12.88 6.37
N LEU A 151 -7.62 13.38 5.80
CA LEU A 151 -8.28 14.60 6.25
C LEU A 151 -9.31 14.29 7.32
N ILE A 152 -9.02 14.64 8.58
CA ILE A 152 -9.97 14.51 9.69
C ILE A 152 -10.73 15.84 9.84
N PRO A 153 -12.07 15.84 9.79
CA PRO A 153 -12.84 17.05 9.97
C PRO A 153 -12.73 17.55 11.42
N PRO A 154 -12.95 18.85 11.68
CA PRO A 154 -13.01 19.34 13.06
C PRO A 154 -14.14 18.62 13.82
N PRO A 155 -14.01 18.44 15.15
CA PRO A 155 -15.10 17.93 15.97
C PRO A 155 -16.37 18.77 15.74
N PRO A 156 -17.57 18.17 15.77
CA PRO A 156 -18.80 18.94 15.76
C PRO A 156 -18.75 20.00 16.85
N ALA A 157 -19.20 21.22 16.56
CA ALA A 157 -19.38 22.23 17.60
C ALA A 157 -20.25 21.60 18.69
N GLY A 158 -19.71 21.49 19.92
CA GLY A 158 -20.44 20.90 21.02
C GLY A 158 -21.80 21.58 21.15
N LEU A 159 -22.86 20.80 21.38
CA LEU A 159 -24.13 21.38 21.80
C LEU A 159 -23.79 22.26 23.01
N GLY A 160 -23.98 23.57 22.90
CA GLY A 160 -23.88 24.46 24.05
C GLY A 160 -24.78 23.95 25.20
N PRO A 161 -24.66 24.51 26.42
CA PRO A 161 -25.44 24.08 27.58
C PRO A 161 -26.90 23.86 27.19
N GLN A 162 -27.36 22.61 27.24
CA GLN A 162 -28.77 22.30 27.00
C GLN A 162 -29.54 22.70 28.28
N PRO A 163 -30.60 23.51 28.20
CA PRO A 163 -31.40 23.80 29.38
C PRO A 163 -31.99 22.50 29.93
N ILE A 164 -31.78 22.26 31.22
CA ILE A 164 -32.49 21.21 31.95
C ILE A 164 -33.93 21.72 32.12
N LEU A 165 -34.88 21.10 31.43
CA LEU A 165 -36.30 21.23 31.72
C LEU A 165 -36.71 20.19 32.77
#